data_AF-A0A2S2QX09-F1
#
_entry.id   AF-A0A2S2QX09-F1
#
_cell.length_a   1.000
_cell.length_b   1.000
_cell.length_c   1.000
_cell.angle_alpha   90.00
_cell.angle_beta   90.00
_cell.angle_gamma   90.00
#
_symmetry.space_group_name_H-M   'P 1'
#
loop_
_entity.id
_entity.type
_entity.pdbx_description
1 polymer ?
#
loop_
_entity_poly.entity_id
_entity_poly.type
_entity_poly.pdbx_seq_one_letter_code
_entity_poly.pdbx_strand_id
1 'polypeptide(L)'
;MKKSTSVLIALVFVTAKITETYCTEKICKEDFNKCYTNDDCCTKKCITNNKLQLGFCYGNPDSEKLVSRILKQNKCLVDSSINKKLDEKMKEEYGSLNVASDIYQDETILELTINNITERVIINNLNSKSKSPILRLSLTVAKNFVVEKEGFVPCHFTFFSKGFREEKYHWIFYFICYITYYIITFITYLMMP
;
A
#
# COMPACT_ATOMS: atom_id res chain seq x y z
N MET A 1 11.78 -26.94 -53.23
CA MET A 1 10.71 -26.98 -52.22
C MET A 1 11.23 -27.65 -50.94
N LYS A 2 11.68 -26.87 -49.94
CA LYS A 2 11.94 -27.30 -48.55
C LYS A 2 11.73 -26.09 -47.64
N LYS A 3 10.47 -25.79 -47.30
CA LYS A 3 10.07 -24.83 -46.26
C LYS A 3 9.03 -25.54 -45.40
N SER A 4 9.44 -26.38 -44.46
CA SER A 4 8.50 -27.03 -43.54
C SER A 4 9.15 -27.48 -42.22
N THR A 5 10.20 -26.80 -41.77
CA THR A 5 10.83 -27.10 -40.47
C THR A 5 10.70 -25.95 -39.47
N SER A 6 10.48 -24.72 -39.95
CA SER A 6 10.36 -23.54 -39.09
C SER A 6 9.00 -23.41 -38.39
N VAL A 7 7.94 -24.01 -38.95
CA VAL A 7 6.58 -23.94 -38.38
C VAL A 7 6.41 -24.90 -37.20
N LEU A 8 7.21 -25.98 -37.13
CA LEU A 8 7.09 -26.98 -36.07
C LEU A 8 7.69 -26.50 -34.74
N ILE A 9 8.74 -25.68 -34.77
CA ILE A 9 9.37 -25.15 -33.53
C ILE A 9 8.43 -24.15 -32.83
N ALA A 10 7.66 -23.37 -33.59
CA ALA A 10 6.67 -22.47 -33.02
C ALA A 10 5.53 -23.21 -32.29
N LEU A 11 5.15 -24.41 -32.75
CA LEU A 11 4.10 -25.21 -32.09
C LEU A 11 4.58 -25.82 -30.75
N VAL A 12 5.87 -26.16 -30.65
CA VAL A 12 6.46 -26.74 -29.43
C VAL A 12 6.50 -25.73 -28.28
N PHE A 13 6.67 -24.43 -28.56
CA PHE A 13 6.62 -23.37 -27.54
C PHE A 13 5.19 -23.03 -27.07
N VAL A 14 4.15 -23.30 -27.88
CA VAL A 14 2.75 -23.14 -27.43
C VAL A 14 2.32 -24.27 -26.49
N THR A 15 2.98 -25.43 -26.56
CA THR A 15 2.79 -26.53 -25.60
C THR A 15 3.78 -26.51 -24.43
N ALA A 16 4.61 -25.46 -24.31
CA ALA A 16 5.38 -25.23 -23.10
C ALA A 16 4.37 -25.09 -21.96
N LYS A 17 4.23 -26.20 -21.23
CA LYS A 17 3.30 -26.40 -20.13
C LYS A 17 3.18 -25.10 -19.37
N ILE A 18 1.98 -24.53 -19.41
CA ILE A 18 1.49 -23.77 -18.26
C ILE A 18 1.52 -24.82 -17.16
N THR A 19 2.65 -24.91 -16.45
CA THR A 19 2.69 -25.54 -15.15
C THR A 19 1.68 -24.74 -14.37
N GLU A 20 0.48 -25.29 -14.27
CA GLU A 20 -0.46 -24.93 -13.22
C GLU A 20 0.29 -25.23 -11.93
N THR A 21 1.02 -24.23 -11.45
CA THR A 21 1.40 -24.13 -10.07
C THR A 21 0.07 -24.06 -9.34
N TYR A 22 -0.46 -25.23 -9.00
CA TYR A 22 -1.45 -25.34 -7.95
C TYR A 22 -0.77 -24.75 -6.73
N CYS A 23 -1.09 -23.48 -6.42
CA CYS A 23 -0.83 -22.92 -5.12
C CYS A 23 -1.70 -23.71 -4.15
N THR A 24 -1.23 -24.89 -3.75
CA THR A 24 -1.71 -25.64 -2.62
C THR A 24 -1.50 -24.75 -1.40
N GLU A 25 -2.63 -24.27 -0.89
CA GLU A 25 -2.78 -23.35 0.24
C GLU A 25 -2.47 -21.89 -0.09
N LYS A 26 -3.53 -21.10 -0.31
CA LYS A 26 -3.48 -19.67 -0.01
C LYS A 26 -3.14 -19.57 1.48
N ILE A 27 -1.87 -19.31 1.81
CA ILE A 27 -1.46 -18.98 3.17
C ILE A 27 -2.29 -17.77 3.56
N CYS A 28 -3.31 -18.03 4.36
CA CYS A 28 -4.27 -17.01 4.72
C CYS A 28 -3.60 -16.08 5.74
N LYS A 29 -3.76 -14.78 5.53
CA LYS A 29 -3.20 -13.76 6.38
C LYS A 29 -4.15 -13.46 7.54
N GLU A 30 -3.56 -13.27 8.72
CA GLU A 30 -4.27 -12.91 9.96
C GLU A 30 -4.84 -11.48 9.92
N ASP A 31 -5.68 -11.14 10.90
CA ASP A 31 -6.29 -9.81 11.02
C ASP A 31 -5.24 -8.68 10.98
N PHE A 32 -5.59 -7.60 10.29
CA PHE A 32 -4.76 -6.40 10.05
C PHE A 32 -3.52 -6.61 9.17
N ASN A 33 -3.29 -7.80 8.63
CA ASN A 33 -2.24 -8.01 7.63
C ASN A 33 -2.64 -7.49 6.25
N LYS A 34 -1.64 -7.06 5.46
CA LYS A 34 -1.85 -6.57 4.08
C LYS A 34 -2.54 -7.63 3.23
N CYS A 35 -3.61 -7.27 2.53
CA CYS A 35 -4.24 -8.13 1.53
C CYS A 35 -4.43 -7.36 0.22
N TYR A 36 -4.35 -8.08 -0.89
CA TYR A 36 -4.69 -7.53 -2.20
C TYR A 36 -6.07 -7.98 -2.64
N THR A 37 -6.44 -9.19 -2.23
CA THR A 37 -7.73 -9.79 -2.52
C THR A 37 -8.38 -10.29 -1.25
N ASN A 38 -9.70 -10.46 -1.27
CA ASN A 38 -10.45 -11.09 -0.19
C ASN A 38 -9.88 -12.46 0.19
N ASP A 39 -9.38 -13.20 -0.78
CA ASP A 39 -8.87 -14.55 -0.58
C ASP A 39 -7.50 -14.60 0.10
N ASP A 40 -6.79 -13.47 0.20
CA ASP A 40 -5.57 -13.38 0.99
C ASP A 40 -5.86 -13.52 2.50
N CYS A 41 -7.10 -13.34 2.94
CA CYS A 41 -7.47 -13.26 4.35
C CYS A 41 -8.10 -14.56 4.85
N CYS A 42 -7.70 -15.02 6.05
CA CYS A 42 -8.29 -16.21 6.70
C CYS A 42 -9.81 -16.15 6.78
N THR A 43 -10.32 -14.94 6.89
CA THR A 43 -11.73 -14.62 7.11
C THR A 43 -12.42 -14.04 5.87
N LYS A 44 -11.73 -14.10 4.72
CA LYS A 44 -12.22 -13.71 3.38
C LYS A 44 -12.61 -12.25 3.19
N LYS A 45 -12.35 -11.36 4.15
CA LYS A 45 -12.69 -9.93 4.02
C LYS A 45 -11.42 -9.08 4.00
N CYS A 46 -11.06 -8.63 2.81
CA CYS A 46 -10.02 -7.66 2.57
C CYS A 46 -10.68 -6.29 2.38
N ILE A 47 -10.55 -5.41 3.37
CA ILE A 47 -11.08 -4.06 3.22
C ILE A 47 -10.03 -3.24 2.47
N THR A 48 -10.30 -3.04 1.19
CA THR A 48 -9.50 -2.19 0.32
C THR A 48 -10.11 -0.78 0.31
N ASN A 49 -9.24 0.23 0.32
CA ASN A 49 -9.63 1.54 -0.13
C ASN A 49 -9.42 1.56 -1.65
N ASN A 50 -10.47 1.86 -2.44
CA ASN A 50 -10.47 1.79 -3.91
C ASN A 50 -9.32 2.55 -4.59
N LYS A 51 -8.60 3.43 -3.87
CA LYS A 51 -7.44 4.17 -4.36
C LYS A 51 -6.09 3.45 -4.22
N LEU A 52 -5.95 2.44 -3.35
CA LEU A 52 -4.64 1.89 -2.97
C LEU A 52 -4.34 0.48 -3.52
N GLN A 53 -5.31 -0.25 -4.09
CA GLN A 53 -5.20 -1.67 -4.48
C GLN A 53 -4.66 -2.61 -3.37
N LEU A 54 -4.50 -2.08 -2.16
CA LEU A 54 -3.91 -2.70 -1.00
C LEU A 54 -4.90 -2.45 0.14
N GLY A 55 -5.40 -3.54 0.68
CA GLY A 55 -6.33 -3.58 1.80
C GLY A 55 -5.72 -4.28 2.99
N PHE A 56 -6.53 -4.46 4.02
CA PHE A 56 -6.15 -5.21 5.21
C PHE A 56 -7.17 -6.30 5.51
N CYS A 57 -6.69 -7.42 6.05
CA CYS A 57 -7.54 -8.53 6.45
C CYS A 57 -8.33 -8.20 7.70
N TYR A 58 -9.62 -8.56 7.70
CA TYR A 58 -10.49 -8.38 8.84
C TYR A 58 -11.32 -9.64 9.06
N GLY A 59 -11.22 -10.20 10.26
CA GLY A 59 -11.86 -11.46 10.60
C GLY A 59 -12.95 -11.39 11.62
N ASN A 60 -12.94 -10.35 12.45
CA ASN A 60 -13.98 -10.17 13.43
C ASN A 60 -14.94 -9.01 13.04
N PRO A 61 -16.25 -9.25 12.89
CA PRO A 61 -17.24 -8.19 12.69
C PRO A 61 -17.25 -7.13 13.80
N ASP A 62 -16.76 -7.45 15.00
CA ASP A 62 -16.56 -6.46 16.07
C ASP A 62 -15.38 -5.51 15.79
N SER A 63 -14.35 -5.96 15.08
CA SER A 63 -13.22 -5.14 14.63
C SER A 63 -13.64 -4.13 13.56
N GLU A 64 -14.57 -4.49 12.67
CA GLU A 64 -15.16 -3.56 11.68
C GLU A 64 -15.96 -2.45 12.37
N LYS A 65 -16.76 -2.78 13.39
CA LYS A 65 -17.43 -1.80 14.25
C LYS A 65 -16.43 -0.93 15.02
N LEU A 66 -15.32 -1.49 15.47
CA LEU A 66 -14.26 -0.75 16.15
C LEU A 66 -13.64 0.25 15.16
N VAL A 67 -13.08 -0.20 14.03
CA VAL A 67 -12.40 0.66 13.04
C VAL A 67 -13.34 1.74 12.49
N SER A 68 -14.60 1.40 12.24
CA SER A 68 -15.58 2.40 11.83
C SER A 68 -15.96 3.37 12.96
N ARG A 69 -15.95 2.98 14.25
CA ARG A 69 -16.07 3.93 15.38
C ARG A 69 -14.83 4.82 15.53
N ILE A 70 -13.65 4.29 15.27
CA ILE A 70 -12.37 4.99 15.37
C ILE A 70 -12.26 6.06 14.28
N LEU A 71 -12.49 5.67 13.03
CA LEU A 71 -12.56 6.59 11.90
C LEU A 71 -13.66 7.64 12.10
N LYS A 72 -14.75 7.30 12.81
CA LYS A 72 -15.80 8.26 13.19
C LYS A 72 -15.40 9.21 14.32
N GLN A 73 -14.42 8.87 15.15
CA GLN A 73 -14.06 9.71 16.28
C GLN A 73 -13.25 10.94 15.86
N ASN A 74 -12.69 10.99 14.63
CA ASN A 74 -12.01 12.16 14.05
C ASN A 74 -11.13 12.90 15.07
N LYS A 75 -10.40 12.15 15.91
CA LYS A 75 -9.59 12.70 16.99
C LYS A 75 -8.19 12.10 16.95
N CYS A 76 -7.21 12.96 17.15
CA CYS A 76 -5.81 12.62 17.29
C CYS A 76 -5.38 12.93 18.71
N LEU A 77 -4.50 12.09 19.26
CA LEU A 77 -3.92 12.30 20.58
C LEU A 77 -2.59 13.05 20.44
N VAL A 78 -2.46 14.17 21.13
CA VAL A 78 -1.21 14.88 21.36
C VAL A 78 -0.63 14.34 22.67
N ASP A 79 0.35 13.44 22.55
CA ASP A 79 1.01 12.87 23.71
C ASP A 79 2.20 13.75 24.12
N SER A 80 1.96 14.65 25.08
CA SER A 80 3.01 15.54 25.61
C SER A 80 4.06 14.80 26.46
N SER A 81 3.84 13.51 26.76
CA SER A 81 4.79 12.66 27.49
C SER A 81 5.88 12.06 26.60
N ILE A 82 5.81 12.28 25.28
CA ILE A 82 6.84 11.86 24.34
C ILE A 82 8.17 12.49 24.73
N ASN A 83 9.13 11.62 25.06
CA ASN A 83 10.49 12.03 25.37
C ASN A 83 11.11 12.72 24.15
N LYS A 84 11.66 13.92 24.31
CA LYS A 84 12.38 14.65 23.25
C LYS A 84 13.42 13.78 22.53
N LYS A 85 14.11 12.92 23.28
CA LYS A 85 15.12 11.99 22.73
C LYS A 85 14.51 10.96 21.76
N LEU A 86 13.27 10.53 22.01
CA LEU A 86 12.55 9.61 21.13
C LEU A 86 12.04 10.34 19.87
N ASP A 87 11.52 11.57 20.03
CA ASP A 87 11.10 12.43 18.91
C ASP A 87 12.28 12.73 17.97
N GLU A 88 13.46 13.04 18.53
CA GLU A 88 14.71 13.24 17.78
C GLU A 88 15.14 11.98 17.03
N LYS A 89 15.10 10.81 17.68
CA LYS A 89 15.41 9.54 17.03
C LYS A 89 14.46 9.23 15.87
N MET A 90 13.15 9.40 16.08
CA MET A 90 12.14 9.24 15.04
C MET A 90 12.38 10.20 13.87
N LYS A 91 12.81 11.44 14.17
CA LYS A 91 13.15 12.44 13.18
C LYS A 91 14.36 12.05 12.32
N GLU A 92 15.38 11.47 12.92
CA GLU A 92 16.57 10.99 12.21
C GLU A 92 16.26 9.76 11.32
N GLU A 93 15.49 8.80 11.82
CA GLU A 93 15.23 7.54 11.10
C GLU A 93 14.13 7.68 10.03
N TYR A 94 13.08 8.47 10.28
CA TYR A 94 11.87 8.51 9.43
C TYR A 94 11.53 9.90 8.89
N GLY A 95 12.31 10.94 9.23
CA GLY A 95 12.04 12.33 8.85
C GLY A 95 11.18 13.08 9.86
N SER A 96 10.90 14.37 9.64
CA SER A 96 10.41 15.27 10.70
C SER A 96 8.92 15.17 11.04
N LEU A 97 8.08 14.62 10.18
CA LEU A 97 6.62 14.64 10.34
C LEU A 97 6.08 13.23 10.58
N ASN A 98 6.16 12.81 11.83
CA ASN A 98 5.79 11.46 12.25
C ASN A 98 4.50 11.43 13.07
N VAL A 99 3.72 10.36 12.88
CA VAL A 99 2.58 10.01 13.73
C VAL A 99 2.66 8.53 14.09
N ALA A 100 2.12 8.12 15.23
CA ALA A 100 2.06 6.70 15.61
C ALA A 100 0.63 6.16 15.50
N SER A 101 0.49 4.91 15.06
CA SER A 101 -0.80 4.21 15.00
C SER A 101 -0.63 2.70 15.11
N ASP A 102 -1.23 2.09 16.13
CA ASP A 102 -1.22 0.63 16.30
C ASP A 102 -1.92 -0.17 15.19
N ILE A 103 -2.74 0.51 14.38
CA ILE A 103 -3.50 -0.14 13.31
C ILE A 103 -2.75 -0.05 11.99
N TYR A 104 -2.04 1.04 11.76
CA TYR A 104 -1.48 1.35 10.45
C TYR A 104 0.00 1.00 10.43
N GLN A 105 0.48 0.58 9.27
CA GLN A 105 1.86 0.13 9.14
C GLN A 105 2.84 1.29 9.09
N ASP A 106 4.05 1.00 9.55
CA ASP A 106 5.20 1.90 9.42
C ASP A 106 5.40 2.33 7.96
N GLU A 107 5.91 3.53 7.78
CA GLU A 107 6.18 4.18 6.49
C GLU A 107 4.93 4.53 5.66
N THR A 108 3.73 4.29 6.18
CA THR A 108 2.49 4.73 5.53
C THR A 108 2.41 6.26 5.56
N ILE A 109 2.19 6.88 4.40
CA ILE A 109 2.04 8.33 4.31
C ILE A 109 0.56 8.71 4.39
N LEU A 110 0.24 9.65 5.26
CA LEU A 110 -1.09 10.24 5.43
C LEU A 110 -1.05 11.73 5.08
N GLU A 111 -2.12 12.24 4.50
CA GLU A 111 -2.46 13.66 4.55
C GLU A 111 -3.32 13.88 5.79
N LEU A 112 -2.78 14.62 6.77
CA LEU A 112 -3.41 14.91 8.05
C LEU A 112 -3.86 16.38 8.05
N THR A 113 -5.14 16.60 8.35
CA THR A 113 -5.75 17.93 8.45
C THR A 113 -6.20 18.22 9.88
N ILE A 114 -5.68 19.29 10.47
CA ILE A 114 -6.05 19.82 11.80
C ILE A 114 -6.17 21.33 11.65
N ASN A 115 -7.26 21.93 12.16
CA ASN A 115 -7.51 23.37 12.10
C ASN A 115 -7.34 23.99 10.69
N ASN A 116 -7.81 23.29 9.65
CA ASN A 116 -7.68 23.64 8.23
C ASN A 116 -6.24 23.67 7.66
N ILE A 117 -5.24 23.33 8.45
CA ILE A 117 -3.87 23.09 7.97
C ILE A 117 -3.81 21.63 7.53
N THR A 118 -3.17 21.33 6.41
CA THR A 118 -2.96 19.95 5.94
C THR A 118 -1.49 19.69 5.72
N GLU A 119 -0.96 18.64 6.34
CA GLU A 119 0.43 18.20 6.18
C GLU A 119 0.52 16.72 5.82
N ARG A 120 1.59 16.34 5.12
CA ARG A 120 1.91 14.94 4.92
C ARG A 120 2.72 14.43 6.09
N VAL A 121 2.20 13.41 6.74
CA VAL A 121 2.83 12.74 7.88
C VAL A 121 3.09 11.28 7.56
N ILE A 122 4.13 10.73 8.17
CA ILE A 122 4.52 9.33 8.03
C ILE A 122 4.14 8.60 9.31
N ILE A 123 3.50 7.46 9.17
CA ILE A 123 3.20 6.59 10.30
C ILE A 123 4.47 5.85 10.70
N ASN A 124 4.81 5.89 11.98
CA ASN A 124 5.77 4.96 12.57
C ASN A 124 5.33 4.54 13.96
N ASN A 125 5.51 3.27 14.29
CA ASN A 125 4.98 2.67 15.51
C ASN A 125 6.03 2.52 16.61
N LEU A 126 7.14 3.25 16.50
CA LEU A 126 8.21 3.26 17.51
C LEU A 126 7.71 3.68 18.91
N ASN A 127 6.62 4.44 18.98
CA ASN A 127 6.05 4.94 20.23
C ASN A 127 4.72 4.27 20.63
N SER A 128 4.35 3.18 19.96
CA SER A 128 3.04 2.57 20.14
C SER A 128 3.02 1.58 21.30
N LYS A 129 2.77 2.09 22.52
CA LYS A 129 2.69 1.28 23.75
C LYS A 129 1.28 0.80 24.10
N SER A 130 0.25 1.37 23.49
CA SER A 130 -1.15 0.97 23.73
C SER A 130 -1.67 0.28 22.49
N LYS A 131 -2.63 -0.65 22.52
CA LYS A 131 -3.31 -1.09 21.29
C LYS A 131 -4.41 -0.10 20.89
N SER A 132 -4.07 1.20 20.85
CA SER A 132 -5.08 2.25 20.69
C SER A 132 -5.20 2.61 19.22
N PRO A 133 -6.43 2.67 18.72
CA PRO A 133 -6.65 2.98 17.33
C PRO A 133 -6.50 4.47 16.96
N ILE A 134 -6.13 5.29 17.93
CA ILE A 134 -6.07 6.74 17.83
C ILE A 134 -4.70 7.14 17.27
N LEU A 135 -4.69 7.96 16.22
CA LEU A 135 -3.46 8.56 15.71
C LEU A 135 -2.82 9.43 16.79
N ARG A 136 -1.56 9.13 17.13
CA ARG A 136 -0.78 9.89 18.09
C ARG A 136 0.15 10.82 17.34
N LEU A 137 0.05 12.12 17.59
CA LEU A 137 0.89 13.12 16.97
C LEU A 137 2.24 13.15 17.67
N SER A 138 3.34 13.21 16.90
CA SER A 138 4.64 13.54 17.47
C SER A 138 4.65 14.97 17.98
N LEU A 139 5.65 15.32 18.80
CA LEU A 139 5.77 16.68 19.32
C LEU A 139 6.01 17.67 18.18
N THR A 140 6.77 17.26 17.17
CA THR A 140 7.06 18.07 15.98
C THR A 140 5.80 18.30 15.13
N VAL A 141 4.96 17.28 14.95
CA VAL A 141 3.68 17.43 14.24
C VAL A 141 2.71 18.32 15.02
N ALA A 142 2.61 18.12 16.34
CA ALA A 142 1.75 18.95 17.19
C ALA A 142 2.16 20.43 17.20
N LYS A 143 3.47 20.73 17.11
CA LYS A 143 4.02 22.07 16.93
C LYS A 143 3.57 22.72 15.63
N ASN A 144 3.66 22.00 14.51
CA ASN A 144 3.27 22.51 13.21
C ASN A 144 1.78 22.88 13.14
N PHE A 145 0.94 22.07 13.79
CA PHE A 145 -0.50 22.32 13.88
C PHE A 145 -0.90 23.28 15.03
N VAL A 146 0.06 23.72 15.86
CA VAL A 146 -0.16 24.62 17.01
C VAL A 146 -1.11 24.02 18.07
N VAL A 147 -0.98 22.71 18.34
CA VAL A 147 -1.88 21.95 19.23
C VAL A 147 -1.16 21.21 20.38
N GLU A 148 0.08 21.58 20.67
CA GLU A 148 0.98 20.92 21.64
C GLU A 148 0.38 20.62 23.02
N LYS A 149 -0.61 21.42 23.45
CA LYS A 149 -1.18 21.37 24.81
C LYS A 149 -2.58 20.77 24.88
N GLU A 150 -3.17 20.38 23.75
CA GLU A 150 -4.61 20.12 23.67
C GLU A 150 -5.01 18.69 24.06
N GLY A 151 -4.05 17.77 24.21
CA GLY A 151 -4.29 16.39 24.60
C GLY A 151 -5.04 15.60 23.52
N PHE A 152 -6.31 15.91 23.24
CA PHE A 152 -7.06 15.38 22.10
C PHE A 152 -7.51 16.51 21.18
N VAL A 153 -7.19 16.38 19.90
CA VAL A 153 -7.57 17.36 18.87
C VAL A 153 -8.41 16.73 17.78
N PRO A 154 -9.42 17.44 17.25
CA PRO A 154 -10.13 16.98 16.08
C PRO A 154 -9.18 16.93 14.88
N CYS A 155 -9.14 15.80 14.19
CA CYS A 155 -8.30 15.60 13.02
C CYS A 155 -9.03 14.80 11.97
N HIS A 156 -8.72 15.10 10.72
CA HIS A 156 -9.13 14.33 9.56
C HIS A 156 -7.87 13.82 8.86
N PHE A 157 -7.90 12.61 8.33
CA PHE A 157 -6.78 12.12 7.54
C PHE A 157 -7.22 11.27 6.37
N THR A 158 -6.45 11.35 5.30
CA THR A 158 -6.59 10.50 4.12
C THR A 158 -5.25 9.88 3.77
N PHE A 159 -5.26 8.63 3.30
CA PHE A 159 -4.04 7.98 2.88
C PHE A 159 -3.50 8.62 1.61
N PHE A 160 -2.21 8.96 1.62
CA PHE A 160 -1.53 9.48 0.44
C PHE A 160 -1.24 8.32 -0.50
N SER A 161 -2.13 8.13 -1.49
CA SER A 161 -1.84 7.29 -2.65
C SER A 161 -0.86 8.08 -3.53
N LYS A 162 0.45 7.79 -3.43
CA LYS A 162 1.33 8.04 -4.58
C LYS A 162 0.65 7.36 -5.75
N GLY A 163 0.31 8.11 -6.79
CA GLY A 163 -0.37 7.59 -7.95
C GLY A 163 0.38 6.37 -8.47
N PHE A 164 -0.09 5.17 -8.13
CA PHE A 164 0.39 3.86 -8.58
C PHE A 164 0.13 3.65 -10.09
N ARG A 165 0.02 4.74 -10.85
CA ARG A 165 -0.20 4.72 -12.29
C ARG A 165 1.07 4.36 -13.04
N GLU A 166 2.26 4.74 -12.59
CA GLU A 166 3.43 4.65 -13.49
C GLU A 166 3.98 3.22 -13.66
N GLU A 167 4.02 2.38 -12.63
CA GLU A 167 4.61 1.04 -12.75
C GLU A 167 3.77 0.08 -13.60
N LYS A 168 2.44 0.23 -13.60
CA LYS A 168 1.54 -0.68 -14.35
C LYS A 168 1.61 -0.46 -15.87
N TYR A 169 1.96 0.75 -16.32
CA TYR A 169 2.10 1.03 -17.76
C TYR A 169 3.46 0.66 -18.31
N HIS A 170 4.49 0.51 -17.47
CA HIS A 170 5.82 0.09 -17.95
C HIS A 170 5.77 -1.29 -18.61
N TRP A 171 5.14 -2.28 -17.97
CA TRP A 171 5.04 -3.63 -18.55
C TRP A 171 4.20 -3.66 -19.83
N ILE A 172 3.11 -2.89 -19.87
CA ILE A 172 2.27 -2.76 -21.07
C ILE A 172 3.05 -2.11 -22.22
N PHE A 173 3.83 -1.06 -21.94
CA PHE A 173 4.67 -0.40 -22.93
C PHE A 173 5.74 -1.35 -23.49
N TYR A 174 6.45 -2.08 -22.62
CA TYR A 174 7.42 -3.09 -23.06
C TYR A 174 6.78 -4.19 -23.92
N PHE A 175 5.59 -4.65 -23.54
CA PHE A 175 4.85 -5.66 -24.30
C PHE A 175 4.45 -5.16 -25.69
N ILE A 176 3.94 -3.93 -25.79
CA ILE A 176 3.61 -3.29 -27.07
C ILE A 176 4.86 -3.14 -27.94
N CYS A 177 5.95 -2.60 -27.40
CA CYS A 177 7.21 -2.46 -28.14
C CYS A 177 7.72 -3.82 -28.66
N TYR A 178 7.65 -4.87 -27.85
CA TYR A 178 8.07 -6.21 -28.22
C TYR A 178 7.24 -6.79 -29.37
N ILE A 179 5.90 -6.69 -29.29
CA ILE A 179 5.01 -7.13 -30.38
C ILE A 179 5.29 -6.34 -31.65
N THR A 180 5.46 -5.03 -31.53
CA THR A 180 5.68 -4.15 -32.69
C THR A 180 6.99 -4.50 -33.39
N TYR A 181 8.06 -4.75 -32.63
CA TYR A 181 9.34 -5.23 -33.15
C TYR A 181 9.19 -6.57 -33.90
N TYR A 182 8.47 -7.54 -33.33
CA TYR A 182 8.25 -8.83 -33.97
C TYR A 182 7.49 -8.71 -35.30
N ILE A 183 6.44 -7.89 -35.34
CA ILE A 183 5.65 -7.63 -36.55
C ILE A 183 6.54 -7.01 -37.63
N ILE A 184 7.33 -5.99 -37.29
CA ILE A 184 8.23 -5.32 -38.24
C ILE A 184 9.25 -6.31 -38.81
N THR A 185 9.90 -7.10 -37.94
CA THR A 185 10.91 -8.09 -38.34
C THR A 185 10.30 -9.18 -39.24
N PHE A 186 9.07 -9.61 -38.95
CA PHE A 186 8.35 -10.58 -39.77
C PHE A 186 8.00 -10.04 -41.15
N ILE A 187 7.50 -8.80 -41.23
CA ILE A 187 7.17 -8.15 -42.51
C ILE A 187 8.44 -7.96 -43.35
N THR A 188 9.53 -7.47 -42.75
CA THR A 188 10.80 -7.31 -43.47
C THR A 188 11.35 -8.63 -44.01
N TYR A 189 11.25 -9.72 -43.23
CA TYR A 189 11.64 -11.05 -43.69
C TYR A 189 10.82 -11.54 -44.90
N LEU A 190 9.51 -11.26 -44.92
CA LEU A 190 8.65 -11.63 -46.05
C LEU A 190 8.91 -10.81 -47.33
N MET A 191 9.44 -9.59 -47.19
CA MET A 191 9.73 -8.70 -48.31
C MET A 191 11.15 -8.85 -48.85
N MET A 192 12.02 -9.67 -48.24
CA MET A 192 13.32 -10.00 -48.82
C MET A 192 13.16 -11.04 -49.94
N PRO A 193 13.51 -10.69 -51.20
CA PRO A 193 13.39 -11.57 -52.36
C PRO A 193 14.35 -12.77 -52.33
#